data_AF-A0A0R1P9Y3-F1
#
_entry.id   AF-A0A0R1P9Y3-F1
#
_cell.length_a   1.000
_cell.length_b   1.000
_cell.length_c   1.000
_cell.angle_alpha   90.00
_cell.angle_beta   90.00
_cell.angle_gamma   90.00
#
_symmetry.space_group_name_H-M   'P 1'
#
loop_
_entity.id
_entity.type
_entity.pdbx_description
1 polymer ?
#
loop_
_entity_poly.entity_id
_entity_poly.type
_entity_poly.pdbx_seq_one_letter_code
_entity_poly.pdbx_strand_id
1 'polypeptide(L)' 'MMISNEQRAHDIAIALLQANAKGMKPIEAYHQYVNYLLPILKEIDKDFANGIKEHI' A
#
# COMPACT_ATOMS: atom_id res chain seq x y z
N MET A 1 -1.50 -0.49 -21.96
CA MET A 1 -0.86 0.07 -20.74
C MET A 1 -0.85 -1.04 -19.70
N MET A 2 0.34 -1.54 -19.37
CA MET A 2 0.48 -2.51 -18.27
C MET A 2 0.58 -1.69 -16.98
N ILE A 3 -0.25 -2.00 -16.00
CA ILE A 3 -0.23 -1.33 -14.70
C ILE A 3 1.10 -1.66 -13.99
N SER A 4 1.73 -0.67 -13.35
CA SER A 4 2.99 -0.88 -12.64
C SER A 4 2.79 -1.79 -11.41
N ASN A 5 3.88 -2.31 -10.85
CA ASN A 5 3.83 -3.11 -9.62
C ASN A 5 3.30 -2.28 -8.44
N GLU A 6 3.68 -1.00 -8.38
CA GLU A 6 3.26 -0.05 -7.37
C GLU A 6 1.77 0.26 -7.49
N GLN A 7 1.26 0.45 -8.71
CA GLN A 7 -0.17 0.66 -8.92
C GLN A 7 -0.99 -0.57 -8.49
N ARG A 8 -0.50 -1.78 -8.81
CA ARG A 8 -1.11 -3.02 -8.33
C ARG A 8 -1.13 -3.11 -6.81
N ALA A 9 -0.01 -2.80 -6.17
CA ALA A 9 0.10 -2.84 -4.71
C ALA A 9 -0.83 -1.82 -4.03
N HIS A 10 -0.92 -0.62 -4.61
CA HIS A 10 -1.84 0.42 -4.17
C HIS A 10 -3.30 -0.04 -4.21
N ASP A 11 -3.74 -0.57 -5.36
CA ASP A 11 -5.12 -1.01 -5.54
C ASP A 11 -5.51 -2.12 -4.55
N ILE A 12 -4.60 -3.06 -4.28
CA ILE A 12 -4.80 -4.12 -3.28
C ILE A 12 -4.88 -3.53 -1.87
N ALA A 13 -3.98 -2.61 -1.51
CA ALA A 13 -3.97 -1.97 -0.19
C ALA A 13 -5.26 -1.17 0.07
N ILE A 14 -5.79 -0.48 -0.94
CA ILE A 14 -7.06 0.25 -0.85
C ILE A 14 -8.23 -0.72 -0.67
N ALA A 15 -8.27 -1.83 -1.41
CA ALA A 15 -9.32 -2.84 -1.26
C ALA A 15 -9.34 -3.45 0.16
N LEU A 16 -8.17 -3.77 0.71
CA LEU A 16 -8.02 -4.27 2.08
C LEU A 16 -8.44 -3.24 3.14
N LEU A 17 -8.06 -1.97 2.94
CA LEU A 17 -8.48 -0.88 3.82
C LEU A 17 -10.00 -0.72 3.79
N GLN A 18 -10.62 -0.63 2.61
CA GLN A 18 -12.06 -0.43 2.47
C GLN A 18 -12.88 -1.54 3.12
N ALA A 19 -12.39 -2.79 3.09
CA ALA A 19 -13.02 -3.91 3.79
C ALA A 19 -13.00 -3.76 5.33
N ASN A 20 -12.07 -2.97 5.89
CA ASN A 20 -11.81 -2.85 7.33
C ASN A 20 -11.97 -1.43 7.90
N ALA A 21 -12.25 -0.41 7.09
CA ALA A 21 -12.16 1.00 7.47
C ALA A 21 -13.37 1.55 8.26
N LYS A 22 -14.42 0.74 8.53
CA LYS A 22 -15.66 1.26 9.12
C LYS A 22 -15.41 1.80 10.53
N GLY A 23 -15.64 3.10 10.72
CA GLY A 23 -15.48 3.77 12.02
C GLY A 23 -14.04 4.15 12.37
N MET A 24 -13.11 3.99 11.42
CA MET A 24 -11.70 4.30 11.63
C MET A 24 -11.45 5.81 11.53
N LYS A 25 -10.61 6.36 12.42
CA LYS A 25 -10.15 7.75 12.27
C LYS A 25 -9.21 7.87 11.07
N PRO A 26 -9.14 9.03 10.40
CA PRO A 26 -8.29 9.20 9.22
C PRO A 26 -6.82 8.80 9.44
N ILE A 27 -6.24 9.10 10.60
CA ILE A 27 -4.85 8.74 10.91
C ILE A 27 -4.65 7.23 11.10
N GLU A 28 -5.64 6.54 11.66
CA GLU A 28 -5.61 5.09 11.83
C GLU A 28 -5.72 4.40 10.46
N ALA A 29 -6.58 4.94 9.58
CA ALA A 29 -6.73 4.46 8.20
C ALA A 29 -5.45 4.63 7.39
N TYR A 30 -4.74 5.74 7.59
CA TYR A 30 -3.42 5.96 6.98
C TYR A 30 -2.39 4.92 7.45
N HIS A 31 -2.29 4.68 8.76
CA HIS A 31 -1.37 3.66 9.28
C HIS A 31 -1.73 2.25 8.77
N GLN A 32 -3.02 1.91 8.72
CA GLN A 32 -3.47 0.62 8.19
C GLN A 32 -3.13 0.46 6.70
N TYR A 33 -3.37 1.51 5.91
CA TYR A 33 -3.01 1.55 4.50
C TYR A 33 -1.51 1.27 4.28
N VAL A 34 -0.62 1.98 5.01
CA VAL A 34 0.83 1.77 4.92
C VAL A 34 1.21 0.35 5.32
N ASN A 35 0.58 -0.19 6.36
CA ASN A 35 0.82 -1.57 6.82
C ASN A 35 0.36 -2.63 5.81
N TYR A 36 -0.66 -2.38 5.00
CA TYR A 36 -1.02 -3.24 3.88
C TYR A 36 -0.08 -3.06 2.69
N LEU A 37 0.26 -1.81 2.35
CA LEU A 37 1.02 -1.48 1.15
C LEU A 37 2.46 -2.01 1.21
N LEU A 38 3.17 -1.83 2.33
CA LEU A 38 4.60 -2.16 2.42
C LEU A 38 4.90 -3.65 2.21
N PRO A 39 4.17 -4.60 2.83
CA PRO A 39 4.36 -6.03 2.54
C PRO A 39 4.06 -6.39 1.08
N ILE A 40 2.99 -5.84 0.49
CA ILE A 40 2.60 -6.14 -0.89
C ILE A 40 3.68 -5.67 -1.87
N LEU A 41 4.23 -4.47 -1.66
CA LEU A 41 5.34 -3.96 -2.47
C LEU A 41 6.58 -4.88 -2.37
N LYS A 42 6.91 -5.37 -1.17
CA LYS A 42 8.04 -6.31 -0.97
C LYS A 42 7.83 -7.67 -1.64
N GLU A 43 6.59 -8.15 -1.71
CA GLU A 43 6.27 -9.43 -2.35
C GLU A 43 6.29 -9.33 -3.89
N ILE A 44 5.74 -8.24 -4.42
CA ILE A 44 5.61 -8.03 -5.88
C ILE A 44 6.93 -7.56 -6.49
N ASP A 45 7.74 -6.80 -5.75
CA ASP A 45 9.01 -6.26 -6.22
C ASP A 45 10.15 -6.58 -5.25
N LYS A 46 11.00 -7.54 -5.65
CA LYS A 46 12.16 -7.98 -4.86
C LYS A 46 13.23 -6.90 -4.70
N ASP A 47 13.21 -5.84 -5.54
CA ASP A 47 14.14 -4.71 -5.47
C ASP A 47 13.64 -3.55 -4.59
N PHE A 48 12.48 -3.72 -3.92
CA PHE A 48 11.98 -2.79 -2.89
C PHE A 48 12.77 -2.86 -1.56
N ALA A 49 14.09 -3.11 -1.61
CA ALA A 49 14.96 -3.12 -0.43
C ALA A 49 15.03 -1.74 0.26
N ASN A 50 14.84 -0.66 -0.49
CA ASN A 50 15.00 0.72 -0.02
C ASN A 50 13.70 1.38 0.47
N GLY A 51 12.58 0.65 0.51
CA GLY A 51 11.29 1.20 0.93
C GLY A 51 10.68 2.20 -0.06
N ILE A 52 9.60 2.87 0.35
CA ILE A 52 8.95 3.92 -0.46
C ILE A 52 9.94 5.08 -0.53
N LYS A 53 10.62 5.26 -1.67
CA LYS A 53 11.38 6.47 -1.94
C LYS A 53 10.39 7.63 -1.96
N GLU A 54 10.42 8.45 -0.90
CA GLU A 54 9.87 9.81 -0.97
C GLU A 54 10.50 10.47 -2.21
N HIS A 55 9.67 10.81 -3.19
CA HIS A 55 10.10 11.68 -4.27
C HIS A 55 10.23 13.07 -3.66
N ILE A 56 11.46 13.49 -3.39
CA ILE A 56 11.83 14.88 -3.09
C ILE A 56 12.04 15.61 -4.42
#